data_AF-Q81EW7-F1
#
_entry.id   AF-Q81EW7-F1
#
_cell.length_a   1.000
_cell.length_b   1.000
_cell.length_c   1.000
_cell.angle_alpha   90.00
_cell.angle_beta   90.00
_cell.angle_gamma   90.00
#
_symmetry.space_group_name_H-M   'P 1'
#
loop_
_entity.id
_entity.type
_entity.pdbx_description
1 polymer ?
#
loop_
_entity_poly.entity_id
_entity_poly.type
_entity_poly.pdbx_seq_one_letter_code
_entity_poly.pdbx_strand_id
1 'polypeptide(L)'
;MKKWVKVTLSITGGIVLLACAGGYYVYKNYFPKEPERIVYDKERVLQPIHNQLKGINIENVKIKEREVVNATVDELQKMIDDGKLSYEELTSIYLFRIQEHDQNGITLNSVTEINPNAMEEARKLDQERGRNKNSNLYGIPVVVKDNVQTEKVMPTSAGTYVLKDWIADQDATIVKQLKEEGAFVLGKANMSEWANYLSFTMPMPCIIRG
;
A
#
# COMPACT_ATOMS: atom_id res chain seq x y z
N MET A 1 56.54 -26.02 -20.62
CA MET A 1 55.74 -26.36 -19.41
C MET A 1 55.78 -27.87 -19.16
N LYS A 2 56.11 -28.31 -17.94
CA LYS A 2 56.10 -29.74 -17.56
C LYS A 2 54.68 -30.30 -17.68
N LYS A 3 54.53 -31.53 -18.19
CA LYS A 3 53.23 -32.19 -18.45
C LYS A 3 52.31 -32.19 -17.23
N TRP A 4 52.88 -32.36 -16.03
CA TRP A 4 52.14 -32.34 -14.76
C TRP A 4 51.53 -30.96 -14.42
N VAL A 5 52.16 -29.85 -14.84
CA VAL A 5 51.63 -28.49 -14.63
C VAL A 5 50.37 -28.24 -15.47
N LYS A 6 50.29 -28.81 -16.68
CA LYS A 6 49.08 -28.72 -17.52
C LYS A 6 47.91 -29.52 -16.94
N VAL A 7 48.21 -30.67 -16.33
CA VAL A 7 47.22 -31.53 -15.68
C VAL A 7 46.65 -30.86 -14.42
N THR A 8 47.50 -30.30 -13.56
CA THR A 8 47.04 -29.59 -12.36
C THR A 8 46.21 -28.34 -12.71
N LEU A 9 46.64 -27.53 -13.67
CA LEU A 9 45.85 -26.37 -14.15
C LEU A 9 44.46 -26.77 -14.67
N SER A 10 44.35 -27.89 -15.40
CA SER A 10 43.06 -28.38 -15.91
C SER A 10 42.13 -28.85 -14.80
N ILE A 11 42.67 -29.58 -13.81
CA ILE A 11 41.90 -30.05 -12.65
C ILE A 11 41.41 -28.86 -11.81
N THR A 12 42.29 -27.92 -11.49
CA THR A 12 41.92 -26.73 -10.72
C THR A 12 40.87 -25.88 -11.47
N GLY A 13 41.02 -25.70 -12.78
CA GLY A 13 40.03 -25.00 -13.62
C GLY A 13 38.66 -25.70 -13.62
N GLY A 14 38.65 -27.04 -13.70
CA GLY A 14 37.41 -27.83 -13.61
C GLY A 14 36.71 -27.70 -12.25
N ILE A 15 37.46 -27.72 -11.14
CA ILE A 15 36.92 -27.52 -9.79
C ILE A 15 36.32 -26.12 -9.62
N VAL A 16 37.02 -25.08 -10.10
CA VAL A 16 36.52 -23.69 -10.06
C VAL A 16 35.23 -23.57 -10.86
N LEU A 17 35.15 -24.14 -12.07
CA LEU A 17 33.93 -24.13 -12.88
C LEU A 17 32.76 -24.83 -12.17
N LEU A 18 33.00 -25.99 -11.54
CA LEU A 18 31.97 -26.68 -10.76
C LEU A 18 31.50 -25.86 -9.55
N ALA A 19 32.42 -25.22 -8.83
CA ALA A 19 32.08 -24.35 -7.72
C ALA A 19 31.28 -23.11 -8.17
N CYS A 20 31.66 -22.48 -9.29
CA CYS A 20 30.91 -21.37 -9.88
C CYS A 20 29.54 -21.80 -10.38
N ALA A 21 29.43 -22.96 -11.04
CA ALA A 21 28.15 -23.49 -11.52
C ALA A 21 27.22 -23.87 -10.35
N GLY A 22 27.78 -24.50 -9.31
CA GLY A 22 27.06 -24.79 -8.07
C GLY A 22 26.61 -23.53 -7.35
N GLY A 23 27.48 -22.53 -7.24
CA GLY A 23 27.17 -21.21 -6.67
C GLY A 23 26.06 -20.49 -7.46
N TYR A 24 26.12 -20.50 -8.79
CA TYR A 24 25.08 -19.94 -9.65
C TYR A 24 23.75 -20.70 -9.52
N TYR A 25 23.78 -22.03 -9.43
CA TYR A 25 22.59 -22.84 -9.18
C TYR A 25 21.96 -22.50 -7.83
N VAL A 26 22.75 -22.36 -6.77
CA VAL A 26 22.25 -21.94 -5.45
C VAL A 26 21.69 -20.51 -5.53
N TYR A 27 22.42 -19.58 -6.14
CA TYR A 27 21.97 -18.20 -6.33
C TYR A 27 20.59 -18.13 -6.99
N LYS A 28 20.45 -18.80 -8.14
CA LYS A 28 19.21 -18.78 -8.94
C LYS A 28 18.00 -19.39 -8.24
N ASN A 29 18.20 -20.39 -7.36
CA ASN A 29 17.11 -21.14 -6.74
C ASN A 29 16.77 -20.69 -5.32
N TYR A 30 17.70 -20.02 -4.61
CA TYR A 30 17.53 -19.70 -3.19
C TYR A 30 17.59 -18.20 -2.87
N PHE A 31 17.99 -17.35 -3.83
CA PHE A 31 17.96 -15.90 -3.62
C PHE A 31 16.71 -15.28 -4.26
N PRO A 32 16.11 -14.27 -3.61
CA PRO A 32 15.00 -13.52 -4.18
C PRO A 32 15.37 -12.93 -5.53
N LYS A 33 14.44 -12.94 -6.48
CA LYS A 33 14.60 -12.22 -7.74
C LYS A 33 14.55 -10.71 -7.51
N GLU A 34 15.11 -9.96 -8.44
CA GLU A 34 14.95 -8.51 -8.47
C GLU A 34 13.48 -8.13 -8.70
N PRO A 35 12.97 -7.07 -8.06
CA PRO A 35 11.61 -6.61 -8.28
C PRO A 35 11.46 -5.98 -9.66
N GLU A 36 10.42 -6.39 -10.39
CA GLU A 36 10.00 -5.76 -11.64
C GLU A 36 8.84 -4.78 -11.38
N ARG A 37 8.69 -3.76 -12.24
CA ARG A 37 7.55 -2.84 -12.18
C ARG A 37 6.31 -3.49 -12.79
N ILE A 38 5.64 -4.29 -11.99
CA ILE A 38 4.40 -4.97 -12.37
C ILE A 38 3.23 -4.32 -11.64
N VAL A 39 2.17 -4.03 -12.39
CA VAL A 39 0.91 -3.48 -11.87
C VAL A 39 -0.24 -4.32 -12.41
N TYR A 40 -1.10 -4.76 -11.52
CA TYR A 40 -2.30 -5.51 -11.87
C TYR A 40 -3.54 -4.77 -11.39
N ASP A 41 -4.68 -5.02 -12.06
CA ASP A 41 -6.01 -4.51 -11.70
C ASP A 41 -6.03 -3.03 -11.26
N LYS A 42 -5.40 -2.17 -12.07
CA LYS A 42 -5.25 -0.74 -11.76
C LYS A 42 -6.59 -0.03 -11.50
N GLU A 43 -7.63 -0.44 -12.22
CA GLU A 43 -8.97 0.14 -12.12
C GLU A 43 -9.62 -0.11 -10.76
N ARG A 44 -9.23 -1.16 -10.02
CA ARG A 44 -9.70 -1.40 -8.65
C ARG A 44 -9.41 -0.23 -7.72
N VAL A 45 -8.27 0.44 -7.89
CA VAL A 45 -7.90 1.61 -7.10
C VAL A 45 -8.41 2.90 -7.77
N LEU A 46 -8.28 2.99 -9.09
CA LEU A 46 -8.64 4.21 -9.82
C LEU A 46 -10.16 4.50 -9.85
N GLN A 47 -11.01 3.48 -10.03
CA GLN A 47 -12.46 3.68 -10.14
C GLN A 47 -13.08 4.27 -8.86
N PRO A 48 -12.82 3.74 -7.65
CA PRO A 48 -13.33 4.35 -6.41
C PRO A 48 -12.83 5.78 -6.21
N ILE A 49 -11.57 6.07 -6.55
CA ILE A 49 -11.02 7.44 -6.45
C ILE A 49 -11.75 8.36 -7.44
N HIS A 50 -11.82 7.96 -8.71
CA HIS A 50 -12.46 8.76 -9.76
C HIS A 50 -13.92 9.07 -9.42
N ASN A 51 -14.66 8.09 -8.90
CA ASN A 51 -16.06 8.28 -8.52
C ASN A 51 -16.24 9.29 -7.38
N GLN A 52 -15.34 9.28 -6.40
CA GLN A 52 -15.40 10.15 -5.22
C GLN A 52 -14.86 11.56 -5.48
N LEU A 53 -13.91 11.72 -6.40
CA LEU A 53 -13.34 13.02 -6.76
C LEU A 53 -14.13 13.78 -7.84
N LYS A 54 -15.23 13.21 -8.35
CA LYS A 54 -16.16 13.93 -9.24
C LYS A 54 -16.72 15.16 -8.54
N GLY A 55 -16.46 16.33 -9.12
CA GLY A 55 -16.94 17.62 -8.58
C GLY A 55 -16.03 18.25 -7.53
N ILE A 56 -14.89 17.64 -7.19
CA ILE A 56 -13.87 18.25 -6.33
C ILE A 56 -13.03 19.25 -7.12
N ASN A 57 -12.77 20.41 -6.53
CA ASN A 57 -11.88 21.41 -7.12
C ASN A 57 -10.41 21.00 -6.93
N ILE A 58 -9.82 20.41 -7.97
CA ILE A 58 -8.44 19.91 -7.98
C ILE A 58 -7.40 21.02 -7.73
N GLU A 59 -7.68 22.28 -8.10
CA GLU A 59 -6.74 23.36 -7.82
C GLU A 59 -6.63 23.66 -6.32
N ASN A 60 -7.75 23.61 -5.60
CA ASN A 60 -7.73 23.73 -4.13
C ASN A 60 -6.99 22.56 -3.47
N VAL A 61 -7.18 21.34 -3.99
CA VAL A 61 -6.48 20.14 -3.52
C VAL A 61 -4.97 20.32 -3.63
N LYS A 62 -4.46 20.75 -4.80
CA LYS A 62 -3.02 20.97 -5.02
C LYS A 62 -2.43 22.08 -4.15
N ILE A 63 -3.20 23.13 -3.86
CA ILE A 63 -2.76 24.23 -2.99
C ILE A 63 -2.55 23.68 -1.57
N LYS A 64 -3.58 23.01 -1.02
CA LYS A 64 -3.57 22.49 0.35
C LYS A 64 -2.65 21.28 0.53
N GLU A 65 -2.42 20.51 -0.53
CA GLU A 65 -1.48 19.38 -0.54
C GLU A 65 -0.10 19.77 0.00
N ARG A 66 0.41 20.95 -0.37
CA ARG A 66 1.74 21.42 0.05
C ARG A 66 1.85 21.65 1.57
N GLU A 67 0.74 21.95 2.21
CA GLU A 67 0.68 22.16 3.67
C GLU A 67 0.43 20.84 4.42
N VAL A 68 -0.24 19.88 3.77
CA VAL A 68 -0.55 18.55 4.33
C VAL A 68 0.63 17.58 4.24
N VAL A 69 1.39 17.62 3.14
CA VAL A 69 2.49 16.68 2.93
C VAL A 69 3.55 16.87 4.02
N ASN A 70 3.88 15.76 4.70
CA ASN A 70 4.85 15.69 5.79
C ASN A 70 4.41 16.41 7.09
N ALA A 71 3.16 16.88 7.18
CA ALA A 71 2.57 17.34 8.43
C ALA A 71 2.22 16.15 9.35
N THR A 72 2.38 16.36 10.64
CA THR A 72 2.00 15.43 11.70
C THR A 72 0.49 15.46 11.96
N VAL A 73 -0.04 14.43 12.63
CA VAL A 73 -1.47 14.39 13.01
C VAL A 73 -1.87 15.62 13.84
N ASP A 74 -1.01 16.07 14.75
CA ASP A 74 -1.29 17.25 15.59
C ASP A 74 -1.37 18.54 14.75
N GLU A 75 -0.49 18.68 13.76
CA GLU A 75 -0.52 19.82 12.81
C GLU A 75 -1.77 19.79 11.93
N LEU A 76 -2.15 18.61 11.43
CA LEU A 76 -3.38 18.45 10.65
C LEU A 76 -4.61 18.79 11.49
N GLN A 77 -4.71 18.29 12.72
CA GLN A 77 -5.81 18.62 13.62
C GLN A 77 -5.89 20.13 13.87
N LYS A 78 -4.74 20.80 14.06
CA LYS A 78 -4.66 22.26 14.21
C LYS A 78 -5.13 23.01 12.97
N MET A 79 -4.72 22.59 11.77
CA MET A 79 -5.19 23.22 10.53
C MET A 79 -6.71 23.12 10.36
N ILE A 80 -7.29 22.00 10.80
CA ILE A 80 -8.74 21.79 10.76
C ILE A 80 -9.42 22.59 11.87
N ASP A 81 -8.82 22.72 13.07
CA ASP A 81 -9.32 23.59 14.15
C ASP A 81 -9.32 25.07 13.73
N ASP A 82 -8.30 25.49 13.01
CA ASP A 82 -8.17 26.85 12.44
C ASP A 82 -9.11 27.11 11.24
N GLY A 83 -9.86 26.10 10.78
CA GLY A 83 -10.74 26.18 9.61
C GLY A 83 -10.00 26.30 8.27
N LYS A 84 -8.69 26.00 8.24
CA LYS A 84 -7.85 26.03 7.02
C LYS A 84 -7.96 24.74 6.22
N LEU A 85 -8.39 23.65 6.85
CA LEU A 85 -8.54 22.32 6.26
C LEU A 85 -9.82 21.67 6.77
N SER A 86 -10.44 20.78 6.00
CA SER A 86 -11.49 19.87 6.47
C SER A 86 -11.08 18.40 6.31
N TYR A 87 -11.78 17.46 6.97
CA TYR A 87 -11.51 16.04 6.77
C TYR A 87 -11.84 15.60 5.33
N GLU A 88 -12.88 16.16 4.71
CA GLU A 88 -13.17 15.98 3.28
C GLU A 88 -11.97 16.41 2.40
N GLU A 89 -11.40 17.58 2.66
CA GLU A 89 -10.26 18.08 1.90
C GLU A 89 -9.01 17.21 2.13
N LEU A 90 -8.72 16.85 3.38
CA LEU A 90 -7.62 15.95 3.72
C LEU A 90 -7.74 14.61 2.97
N THR A 91 -8.94 14.03 2.95
CA THR A 91 -9.24 12.78 2.24
C THR A 91 -9.04 12.95 0.74
N SER A 92 -9.54 14.04 0.16
CA SER A 92 -9.39 14.32 -1.27
C SER A 92 -7.93 14.46 -1.69
N ILE A 93 -7.07 15.05 -0.85
CA ILE A 93 -5.63 15.17 -1.07
C ILE A 93 -4.99 13.78 -1.13
N TYR A 94 -5.28 12.90 -0.18
CA TYR A 94 -4.68 11.56 -0.20
C TYR A 94 -5.20 10.71 -1.37
N LEU A 95 -6.50 10.76 -1.69
CA LEU A 95 -7.03 10.07 -2.86
C LEU A 95 -6.39 10.58 -4.16
N PHE A 96 -6.23 11.90 -4.30
CA PHE A 96 -5.56 12.51 -5.45
C PHE A 96 -4.10 12.06 -5.56
N ARG A 97 -3.35 12.04 -4.43
CA ARG A 97 -1.96 11.57 -4.41
C ARG A 97 -1.83 10.09 -4.77
N ILE A 98 -2.73 9.24 -4.31
CA ILE A 98 -2.76 7.82 -4.69
C ILE A 98 -2.99 7.69 -6.19
N GLN A 99 -3.93 8.45 -6.74
CA GLN A 99 -4.17 8.47 -8.19
C GLN A 99 -2.90 8.88 -8.96
N GLU A 100 -2.25 10.00 -8.60
CA GLU A 100 -1.18 10.59 -9.40
C GLU A 100 0.20 9.95 -9.20
N HIS A 101 0.46 9.33 -8.04
CA HIS A 101 1.80 8.83 -7.68
C HIS A 101 1.84 7.32 -7.41
N ASP A 102 0.76 6.76 -6.85
CA ASP A 102 0.74 5.33 -6.53
C ASP A 102 0.38 4.50 -7.77
N GLN A 103 -0.68 4.91 -8.47
CA GLN A 103 -1.17 4.21 -9.66
C GLN A 103 -0.64 4.85 -10.96
N ASN A 104 -0.46 6.17 -10.99
CA ASN A 104 0.13 6.88 -12.14
C ASN A 104 1.52 7.43 -11.80
N GLY A 105 2.14 8.11 -12.77
CA GLY A 105 3.43 8.77 -12.59
C GLY A 105 4.53 7.78 -12.20
N ILE A 106 5.13 7.98 -11.01
CA ILE A 106 6.19 7.10 -10.51
C ILE A 106 5.69 5.67 -10.26
N THR A 107 4.37 5.48 -10.08
CA THR A 107 3.70 4.18 -9.99
C THR A 107 4.31 3.29 -8.90
N LEU A 108 4.18 3.73 -7.64
CA LEU A 108 4.66 2.97 -6.48
C LEU A 108 3.91 1.66 -6.25
N ASN A 109 2.64 1.60 -6.68
CA ASN A 109 1.76 0.45 -6.57
C ASN A 109 1.68 -0.14 -5.15
N SER A 110 1.48 0.73 -4.17
CA SER A 110 1.47 0.43 -2.74
C SER A 110 0.07 0.33 -2.14
N VAL A 111 -0.99 0.62 -2.91
CA VAL A 111 -2.39 0.54 -2.47
C VAL A 111 -3.12 -0.59 -3.22
N THR A 112 -3.83 -1.46 -2.50
CA THR A 112 -4.61 -2.58 -3.08
C THR A 112 -6.11 -2.27 -3.17
N GLU A 113 -6.64 -1.52 -2.20
CA GLU A 113 -8.06 -1.18 -2.12
C GLU A 113 -8.23 0.27 -1.67
N ILE A 114 -9.31 0.90 -2.13
CA ILE A 114 -9.78 2.20 -1.65
C ILE A 114 -11.19 2.03 -1.12
N ASN A 115 -11.48 2.64 0.03
CA ASN A 115 -12.83 2.69 0.55
C ASN A 115 -13.69 3.56 -0.39
N PRO A 116 -14.74 3.00 -1.05
CA PRO A 116 -15.61 3.75 -1.95
C PRO A 116 -16.44 4.83 -1.24
N ASN A 117 -16.55 4.76 0.10
CA ASN A 117 -17.31 5.67 0.93
C ASN A 117 -16.40 6.66 1.70
N ALA A 118 -15.08 6.69 1.45
CA ALA A 118 -14.12 7.49 2.21
C ALA A 118 -14.52 8.99 2.30
N MET A 119 -14.91 9.60 1.18
CA MET A 119 -15.36 11.00 1.16
C MET A 119 -16.68 11.21 1.91
N GLU A 120 -17.59 10.24 1.89
CA GLU A 120 -18.85 10.31 2.64
C GLU A 120 -18.60 10.24 4.16
N GLU A 121 -17.76 9.30 4.59
CA GLU A 121 -17.34 9.16 5.98
C GLU A 121 -16.64 10.43 6.47
N ALA A 122 -15.72 11.00 5.67
CA ALA A 122 -15.03 12.24 6.00
C ALA A 122 -15.99 13.43 6.15
N ARG A 123 -16.95 13.61 5.22
CA ARG A 123 -17.98 14.66 5.30
C ARG A 123 -18.85 14.52 6.55
N LYS A 124 -19.22 13.31 6.91
CA LYS A 124 -19.99 13.05 8.13
C LYS A 124 -19.21 13.45 9.37
N LEU A 125 -17.91 13.12 9.41
CA LEU A 125 -17.03 13.48 10.52
C LEU A 125 -16.82 15.00 10.63
N ASP A 126 -16.74 15.72 9.50
CA ASP A 126 -16.74 17.19 9.47
C ASP A 126 -18.02 17.79 10.09
N GLN A 127 -19.19 17.23 9.76
CA GLN A 127 -20.49 17.69 10.30
C GLN A 127 -20.67 17.41 11.79
N GLU A 128 -20.18 16.26 12.25
CA GLU A 128 -20.35 15.80 13.64
C GLU A 128 -19.23 16.27 14.60
N ARG A 129 -18.20 16.91 14.05
CA ARG A 129 -16.92 17.24 14.71
C ARG A 129 -17.07 17.86 16.09
N GLY A 130 -17.92 18.88 16.23
CA GLY A 130 -18.03 19.65 17.47
C GLY A 130 -18.50 18.83 18.67
N ARG A 131 -19.38 17.84 18.46
CA ARG A 131 -19.95 17.02 19.55
C ARG A 131 -19.12 15.77 19.84
N ASN A 132 -18.31 15.32 18.86
CA ASN A 132 -17.75 13.97 18.85
C ASN A 132 -16.21 13.91 18.81
N LYS A 133 -15.48 15.04 18.65
CA LYS A 133 -14.01 15.07 18.67
C LYS A 133 -13.48 14.81 20.10
N ASN A 134 -13.30 13.52 20.43
CA ASN A 134 -12.80 13.05 21.73
C ASN A 134 -11.39 12.43 21.66
N SER A 135 -10.81 12.28 20.47
CA SER A 135 -9.47 11.71 20.24
C SER A 135 -8.72 12.50 19.16
N ASN A 136 -7.38 12.45 19.19
CA ASN A 136 -6.51 12.97 18.13
C ASN A 136 -6.67 12.22 16.80
N LEU A 137 -7.25 11.01 16.84
CA LEU A 137 -7.55 10.20 15.66
C LEU A 137 -8.86 10.59 14.96
N TYR A 138 -9.69 11.46 15.58
CA TYR A 138 -10.97 11.84 15.02
C TYR A 138 -10.81 12.47 13.62
N GLY A 139 -11.46 11.89 12.61
CA GLY A 139 -11.42 12.30 11.21
C GLY A 139 -10.13 11.96 10.47
N ILE A 140 -9.15 11.31 11.12
CA ILE A 140 -7.89 10.95 10.47
C ILE A 140 -8.07 9.71 9.58
N PRO A 141 -7.76 9.79 8.28
CA PRO A 141 -7.78 8.63 7.39
C PRO A 141 -6.63 7.68 7.71
N VAL A 142 -6.93 6.39 7.85
CA VAL A 142 -5.94 5.34 8.12
C VAL A 142 -5.93 4.32 6.98
N VAL A 143 -4.75 3.88 6.56
CA VAL A 143 -4.58 2.75 5.65
C VAL A 143 -4.17 1.53 6.44
N VAL A 144 -4.94 0.45 6.33
CA VAL A 144 -4.62 -0.83 6.99
C VAL A 144 -3.96 -1.79 6.00
N LYS A 145 -3.25 -2.81 6.48
CA LYS A 145 -2.62 -3.80 5.60
C LYS A 145 -3.67 -4.70 4.94
N ASP A 146 -3.42 -5.22 3.73
CA ASP A 146 -4.40 -6.02 2.96
C ASP A 146 -4.92 -7.28 3.67
N ASN A 147 -4.18 -7.79 4.66
CA ASN A 147 -4.60 -8.91 5.51
C ASN A 147 -5.44 -8.49 6.72
N VAL A 148 -5.84 -7.22 6.84
CA VAL A 148 -6.73 -6.71 7.90
C VAL A 148 -8.17 -6.72 7.41
N GLN A 149 -9.08 -7.25 8.23
CA GLN A 149 -10.50 -7.34 7.92
C GLN A 149 -11.19 -5.97 8.07
N THR A 150 -12.05 -5.67 7.10
CA THR A 150 -12.92 -4.50 7.09
C THR A 150 -14.31 -4.95 6.66
N GLU A 151 -15.31 -4.69 7.48
CA GLU A 151 -16.68 -5.17 7.28
C GLU A 151 -17.28 -4.62 5.99
N LYS A 152 -17.75 -5.50 5.10
CA LYS A 152 -18.65 -5.21 3.96
C LYS A 152 -18.21 -4.18 2.92
N VAL A 153 -17.02 -3.58 3.06
CA VAL A 153 -16.59 -2.44 2.24
C VAL A 153 -15.42 -2.80 1.32
N MET A 154 -14.32 -3.30 1.87
CA MET A 154 -13.10 -3.61 1.09
C MET A 154 -12.70 -5.09 1.25
N PRO A 155 -12.32 -5.78 0.16
CA PRO A 155 -11.79 -7.14 0.22
C PRO A 155 -10.55 -7.28 1.10
N THR A 156 -10.36 -8.45 1.72
CA THR A 156 -9.17 -8.79 2.53
C THR A 156 -8.48 -9.99 1.91
N SER A 157 -7.41 -9.77 1.13
CA SER A 157 -6.83 -10.85 0.34
C SER A 157 -5.47 -11.36 0.84
N ALA A 158 -4.84 -10.67 1.80
CA ALA A 158 -3.46 -10.94 2.23
C ALA A 158 -2.44 -10.93 1.06
N GLY A 159 -2.70 -10.10 0.06
CA GLY A 159 -1.91 -10.02 -1.17
C GLY A 159 -2.14 -11.19 -2.14
N THR A 160 -3.15 -12.05 -1.90
CA THR A 160 -3.41 -13.22 -2.74
C THR A 160 -4.42 -12.91 -3.83
N TYR A 161 -4.32 -13.64 -4.95
CA TYR A 161 -5.32 -13.59 -6.03
C TYR A 161 -6.63 -14.30 -5.66
N VAL A 162 -6.54 -15.46 -5.00
CA VAL A 162 -7.70 -16.31 -4.71
C VAL A 162 -8.71 -15.63 -3.77
N LEU A 163 -8.26 -14.71 -2.92
CA LEU A 163 -9.12 -13.93 -2.02
C LEU A 163 -9.35 -12.50 -2.49
N LYS A 164 -9.00 -12.13 -3.73
CA LYS A 164 -9.03 -10.73 -4.22
C LYS A 164 -10.41 -10.06 -4.12
N ASP A 165 -11.48 -10.86 -4.16
CA ASP A 165 -12.86 -10.38 -4.07
C ASP A 165 -13.56 -10.83 -2.78
N TRP A 166 -12.83 -11.45 -1.85
CA TRP A 166 -13.43 -11.89 -0.59
C TRP A 166 -13.56 -10.72 0.39
N ILE A 167 -14.80 -10.40 0.77
CA ILE A 167 -15.14 -9.34 1.71
C ILE A 167 -15.48 -9.97 3.06
N ALA A 168 -14.88 -9.45 4.13
CA ALA A 168 -15.11 -9.95 5.48
C ALA A 168 -16.47 -9.51 6.04
N ASP A 169 -17.07 -10.38 6.85
CA ASP A 169 -18.36 -10.12 7.52
C ASP A 169 -18.26 -9.12 8.68
N GLN A 170 -17.06 -8.94 9.24
CA GLN A 170 -16.81 -8.09 10.40
C GLN A 170 -15.46 -7.36 10.26
N ASP A 171 -15.36 -6.21 10.91
CA ASP A 171 -14.10 -5.50 11.09
C ASP A 171 -13.16 -6.30 12.00
N ALA A 172 -11.86 -6.19 11.76
CA ALA A 172 -10.87 -6.60 12.75
C ALA A 172 -11.00 -5.74 14.02
N THR A 173 -10.66 -6.30 15.20
CA THR A 173 -10.77 -5.60 16.48
C THR A 173 -10.08 -4.23 16.47
N ILE A 174 -8.89 -4.13 15.85
CA ILE A 174 -8.15 -2.87 15.72
C ILE A 174 -8.89 -1.84 14.86
N VAL A 175 -9.58 -2.28 13.80
CA VAL A 175 -10.36 -1.38 12.93
C VAL A 175 -11.57 -0.87 13.68
N LYS A 176 -12.24 -1.73 14.44
CA LYS A 176 -13.35 -1.33 15.31
C LYS A 176 -12.93 -0.28 16.33
N GLN A 177 -11.80 -0.48 17.00
CA GLN A 177 -11.26 0.48 17.98
C GLN A 177 -10.86 1.81 17.33
N LEU A 178 -10.24 1.78 16.13
CA LEU A 178 -9.95 3.00 15.37
C LEU A 178 -11.22 3.80 15.05
N LYS A 179 -12.29 3.11 14.61
CA LYS A 179 -13.59 3.71 14.34
C LYS A 179 -14.25 4.28 15.59
N GLU A 180 -14.11 3.61 16.73
CA GLU A 180 -14.59 4.10 18.03
C GLU A 180 -13.91 5.42 18.46
N GLU A 181 -12.65 5.63 18.06
CA GLU A 181 -11.94 6.90 18.26
C GLU A 181 -12.21 7.96 17.17
N GLY A 182 -13.07 7.64 16.19
CA GLY A 182 -13.46 8.54 15.11
C GLY A 182 -12.51 8.57 13.92
N ALA A 183 -11.50 7.70 13.85
CA ALA A 183 -10.76 7.47 12.60
C ALA A 183 -11.60 6.64 11.63
N PHE A 184 -11.20 6.64 10.36
CA PHE A 184 -11.83 5.79 9.35
C PHE A 184 -10.79 5.19 8.42
N VAL A 185 -11.15 4.08 7.77
CA VAL A 185 -10.23 3.37 6.88
C VAL A 185 -10.34 3.97 5.48
N LEU A 186 -9.25 4.58 5.00
CA LEU A 186 -9.14 5.15 3.65
C LEU A 186 -9.00 4.07 2.58
N GLY A 187 -8.27 3.00 2.90
CA GLY A 187 -7.89 1.97 1.93
C GLY A 187 -7.06 0.87 2.56
N LYS A 188 -6.54 -0.01 1.70
CA LYS A 188 -5.62 -1.07 2.10
C LYS A 188 -4.27 -0.96 1.40
N ALA A 189 -3.22 -1.22 2.15
CA ALA A 189 -1.84 -1.22 1.68
C ALA A 189 -1.46 -2.60 1.14
N ASN A 190 -0.70 -2.56 0.05
CA ASN A 190 -0.07 -3.71 -0.56
C ASN A 190 0.94 -4.38 0.39
N MET A 191 1.19 -5.66 0.14
CA MET A 191 2.06 -6.48 0.98
C MET A 191 2.64 -7.65 0.19
N SER A 192 3.78 -8.18 0.64
CA SER A 192 4.25 -9.48 0.18
C SER A 192 3.16 -10.53 0.46
N GLU A 193 2.78 -11.26 -0.58
CA GLU A 193 1.72 -12.29 -0.52
C GLU A 193 1.96 -13.28 0.62
N TRP A 194 0.88 -13.66 1.32
CA TRP A 194 0.92 -14.51 2.52
C TRP A 194 1.88 -14.00 3.62
N ALA A 195 2.05 -12.68 3.70
CA ALA A 195 3.00 -12.05 4.62
C ALA A 195 4.44 -12.58 4.44
N ASN A 196 4.86 -12.73 3.17
CA ASN A 196 6.17 -13.23 2.78
C ASN A 196 6.40 -14.71 3.10
N TYR A 197 5.37 -15.54 2.87
CA TYR A 197 5.42 -16.99 3.15
C TYR A 197 4.96 -17.85 1.96
N LEU A 198 5.21 -17.39 0.73
CA LEU A 198 4.84 -18.12 -0.49
C LEU A 198 6.02 -18.88 -1.12
N SER A 199 7.17 -18.23 -1.32
CA SER A 199 8.34 -18.81 -1.99
C SER A 199 9.63 -18.11 -1.58
N PHE A 200 10.74 -18.85 -1.54
CA PHE A 200 12.09 -18.32 -1.27
C PHE A 200 12.60 -17.34 -2.33
N THR A 201 12.08 -17.43 -3.55
CA THR A 201 12.55 -16.62 -4.70
C THR A 201 11.66 -15.42 -5.01
N MET A 202 10.56 -15.27 -4.26
CA MET A 202 9.62 -14.17 -4.48
C MET A 202 10.27 -12.84 -4.06
N PRO A 203 10.23 -11.79 -4.91
CA PRO A 203 10.77 -10.48 -4.54
C PRO A 203 10.01 -9.87 -3.36
N MET A 204 10.59 -8.86 -2.70
CA MET A 204 9.90 -8.10 -1.66
C MET A 204 9.86 -6.60 -1.99
N PRO A 205 8.69 -5.94 -1.85
CA PRO A 205 7.35 -6.55 -1.82
C PRO A 205 6.97 -7.05 -3.22
N CYS A 206 6.64 -8.34 -3.36
CA CYS A 206 6.08 -8.85 -4.60
C CYS A 206 4.60 -8.49 -4.65
N ILE A 207 4.23 -7.76 -5.69
CA ILE A 207 2.86 -7.44 -6.01
C ILE A 207 2.37 -8.58 -6.90
N ILE A 208 1.50 -9.44 -6.40
CA ILE A 208 0.79 -10.43 -7.22
C ILE A 208 -0.70 -10.14 -7.04
N ARG A 209 -1.31 -9.49 -8.03
CA ARG A 209 -2.77 -9.47 -8.16
C ARG A 209 -3.18 -9.58 -9.64
N GLY A 210 -2.51 -10.45 -10.40
CA GLY A 210 -2.89 -10.77 -11.79
C GLY A 210 -4.02 -11.77 -11.84
#